data_AF-A0A7G8ES59-F1
#
_entry.id   AF-A0A7G8ES59-F1
#
_cell.length_a   1.000
_cell.length_b   1.000
_cell.length_c   1.000
_cell.angle_alpha   90.00
_cell.angle_beta   90.00
_cell.angle_gamma   90.00
#
_symmetry.space_group_name_H-M   'P 1'
#
loop_
_entity.id
_entity.type
_entity.pdbx_description
1 polymer ?
#
loop_
_entity_poly.entity_id
_entity_poly.type
_entity_poly.pdbx_seq_one_letter_code
_entity_poly.pdbx_strand_id
1 'polypeptide(L)'
;MTAAQQQDQQLQRRLQQDSIQLAGKTVYINPFLYWRRFDSNTDRWLREPGQLNEDQIQQNRSRFYPELDWALLDVTDQEIKDGAVEMFLKSLELIGTFHPELTSGQLLEVERKMAITKKRSFERWVEKSYKRRARLQTREKRRFARDRFLRGWSEWIALDTTHQALAPMVALVVISGVIGWSLGSSRASCPALVPPAQQTGVR
;
A
#
# COMPACT_ATOMS: atom_id res chain seq x y z
N MET A 1 -0.41 -14.34 -28.96
CA MET A 1 0.60 -13.26 -28.96
C MET A 1 -0.02 -11.84 -29.02
N THR A 2 -1.26 -11.61 -28.57
CA THR A 2 -2.04 -10.40 -28.94
C THR A 2 -2.27 -9.40 -27.80
N ALA A 3 -2.20 -9.80 -26.52
CA ALA A 3 -2.51 -8.90 -25.41
C ALA A 3 -1.43 -7.84 -25.13
N ALA A 4 -0.14 -8.21 -25.26
CA ALA A 4 0.98 -7.29 -25.02
C ALA A 4 1.05 -6.18 -26.10
N GLN A 5 0.92 -6.55 -27.39
CA GLN A 5 0.91 -5.58 -28.49
C GLN A 5 -0.26 -4.58 -28.40
N GLN A 6 -1.42 -5.02 -27.90
CA GLN A 6 -2.57 -4.12 -27.69
C GLN A 6 -2.35 -3.14 -26.53
N GLN A 7 -1.71 -3.58 -25.45
CA GLN A 7 -1.32 -2.68 -24.34
C GLN A 7 -0.30 -1.63 -24.79
N ASP A 8 0.69 -2.03 -25.60
CA ASP A 8 1.72 -1.11 -26.11
C ASP A 8 1.13 -0.04 -27.05
N GLN A 9 0.19 -0.41 -27.92
CA GLN A 9 -0.50 0.56 -28.79
C GLN A 9 -1.37 1.54 -27.99
N GLN A 10 -2.06 1.06 -26.94
CA GLN A 10 -2.82 1.95 -26.06
C GLN A 10 -1.91 2.89 -25.27
N LEU A 11 -0.75 2.40 -24.83
CA LEU A 11 0.26 3.22 -24.16
C LEU A 11 0.78 4.32 -25.10
N GLN A 12 1.14 3.97 -26.33
CA GLN A 12 1.60 4.92 -27.35
C GLN A 12 0.56 6.00 -27.64
N ARG A 13 -0.72 5.63 -27.77
CA ARG A 13 -1.82 6.61 -27.96
C ARG A 13 -1.95 7.58 -26.78
N ARG A 14 -1.83 7.09 -25.54
CA ARG A 14 -1.85 7.97 -24.35
C ARG A 14 -0.64 8.89 -24.28
N LEU A 15 0.55 8.38 -24.64
CA LEU A 15 1.78 9.17 -24.69
C LEU A 15 1.70 10.28 -25.76
N GLN A 16 1.06 10.00 -26.90
CA GLN A 16 0.79 11.00 -27.95
C GLN A 16 -0.22 12.07 -27.51
N GLN A 17 -1.26 11.68 -26.78
CA GLN A 17 -2.23 12.64 -26.20
C GLN A 17 -1.60 13.52 -25.13
N ASP A 18 -0.58 13.00 -24.47
CA ASP A 18 0.13 13.66 -23.37
C ASP A 18 1.39 14.39 -23.84
N SER A 19 1.55 14.67 -25.13
CA SER A 19 2.70 15.41 -25.64
C SER A 19 2.31 16.69 -26.38
N ILE A 20 3.19 17.68 -26.31
CA ILE A 20 3.09 18.96 -27.02
C ILE A 20 4.38 19.12 -27.83
N GLN A 21 4.24 19.56 -29.08
CA GLN A 21 5.38 20.00 -29.86
C GLN A 21 5.60 21.50 -29.67
N LEU A 22 6.75 21.88 -29.11
CA LEU A 22 7.17 23.26 -28.91
C LEU A 22 8.51 23.46 -29.60
N ALA A 23 8.58 24.35 -30.59
CA ALA A 23 9.78 24.63 -31.39
C ALA A 23 10.51 23.36 -31.89
N GLY A 24 9.75 22.38 -32.40
CA GLY A 24 10.29 21.12 -32.93
C GLY A 24 10.67 20.08 -31.86
N LYS A 25 10.45 20.37 -30.58
CA LYS A 25 10.72 19.44 -29.46
C LYS A 25 9.42 18.89 -28.89
N THR A 26 9.40 17.60 -28.58
CA THR A 26 8.25 16.94 -27.94
C THR A 26 8.40 17.00 -26.43
N VAL A 27 7.58 17.82 -25.79
CA VAL A 27 7.47 17.91 -24.33
C VAL A 27 6.28 17.07 -23.89
N TYR A 28 6.45 16.21 -22.91
CA TYR A 28 5.33 15.49 -22.33
C TYR A 28 4.67 16.37 -21.26
N ILE A 29 3.35 16.45 -21.25
CA ILE A 29 2.57 17.11 -20.20
C ILE A 29 2.43 16.18 -19.00
N ASN A 30 2.52 14.86 -19.23
CA ASN A 30 2.31 13.88 -18.18
C ASN A 30 3.47 13.92 -17.16
N PRO A 31 3.21 14.41 -15.94
CA PRO A 31 4.23 14.59 -14.91
C PRO A 31 4.81 13.26 -14.44
N PHE A 32 4.02 12.18 -14.49
CA PHE A 32 4.42 10.85 -14.04
C PHE A 32 5.51 10.24 -14.92
N LEU A 33 5.65 10.68 -16.18
CA LEU A 33 6.72 10.23 -17.06
C LEU A 33 8.08 10.77 -16.61
N TYR A 34 8.13 12.02 -16.18
CA TYR A 34 9.34 12.64 -15.63
C TYR A 34 9.67 12.06 -14.26
N TRP A 35 8.66 11.86 -13.40
CA TRP A 35 8.86 11.26 -12.09
C TRP A 35 9.42 9.85 -12.15
N ARG A 36 9.07 9.05 -13.19
CA ARG A 36 9.61 7.71 -13.39
C ARG A 36 11.07 7.73 -13.88
N ARG A 37 11.44 8.73 -14.69
CA ARG A 37 12.78 8.87 -15.25
C ARG A 37 13.79 9.43 -14.25
N PHE A 38 13.33 10.20 -13.26
CA PHE A 38 14.14 10.55 -12.09
C PHE A 38 14.39 9.31 -11.22
N ASP A 39 15.66 9.10 -10.85
CA ASP A 39 16.20 7.89 -10.21
C ASP A 39 15.42 7.50 -8.95
N SER A 40 15.26 6.19 -8.76
CA SER A 40 14.66 5.55 -7.59
C SER A 40 15.37 5.83 -6.26
N ASN A 41 16.66 6.19 -6.29
CA ASN A 41 17.48 6.33 -5.07
C ASN A 41 17.59 7.76 -4.54
N THR A 42 17.47 8.79 -5.37
CA THR A 42 17.71 10.18 -4.94
C THR A 42 16.44 10.87 -4.44
N ASP A 43 15.29 10.68 -5.10
CA ASP A 43 14.20 11.64 -4.95
C ASP A 43 12.82 11.03 -4.68
N ARG A 44 12.71 10.29 -3.57
CA ARG A 44 11.41 9.92 -3.00
C ARG A 44 10.57 11.16 -2.65
N TRP A 45 11.21 12.29 -2.36
CA TRP A 45 10.57 13.54 -1.94
C TRP A 45 9.75 14.20 -3.07
N LEU A 46 10.25 14.23 -4.30
CA LEU A 46 9.53 14.78 -5.47
C LEU A 46 8.22 14.06 -5.78
N ARG A 47 7.98 12.86 -5.22
CA ARG A 47 6.80 12.02 -5.44
C ARG A 47 5.87 11.95 -4.24
N GLU A 48 6.03 12.78 -3.21
CA GLU A 48 5.12 12.80 -2.08
C GLU A 48 4.56 14.21 -1.89
N PRO A 49 3.24 14.38 -1.75
CA PRO A 49 2.63 15.66 -1.41
C PRO A 49 2.77 15.95 0.10
N GLY A 50 2.70 17.23 0.43
CA GLY A 50 2.85 17.80 1.78
C GLY A 50 4.29 18.16 2.15
N GLN A 51 5.10 18.63 1.21
CA GLN A 51 6.51 19.00 1.46
C GLN A 51 6.86 20.45 1.14
N LEU A 52 6.10 21.06 0.23
CA LEU A 52 6.28 22.44 -0.21
C LEU A 52 5.67 23.38 0.84
N ASN A 53 6.26 24.57 1.04
CA ASN A 53 5.79 25.48 2.08
C ASN A 53 4.35 25.94 1.82
N GLU A 54 3.51 26.01 2.85
CA GLU A 54 2.09 26.37 2.72
C GLU A 54 1.90 27.74 2.06
N ASP A 55 2.77 28.71 2.36
CA ASP A 55 2.74 30.05 1.77
C ASP A 55 2.91 30.02 0.24
N GLN A 56 3.83 29.17 -0.25
CA GLN A 56 4.08 29.03 -1.68
C GLN A 56 2.90 28.36 -2.39
N ILE A 57 2.25 27.40 -1.74
CA ILE A 57 1.03 26.77 -2.26
C ILE A 57 -0.09 27.81 -2.33
N GLN A 58 -0.32 28.55 -1.25
CA GLN A 58 -1.35 29.59 -1.16
C GLN A 58 -1.20 30.65 -2.26
N GLN A 59 0.01 31.12 -2.53
CA GLN A 59 0.30 32.08 -3.59
C GLN A 59 -0.03 31.55 -5.00
N ASN A 60 0.04 30.24 -5.22
CA ASN A 60 -0.19 29.61 -6.52
C ASN A 60 -1.59 28.99 -6.67
N ARG A 61 -2.46 29.07 -5.66
CA ARG A 61 -3.83 28.55 -5.69
C ARG A 61 -4.64 29.10 -6.85
N SER A 62 -4.63 30.41 -7.04
CA SER A 62 -5.37 31.11 -8.11
C SER A 62 -4.78 30.86 -9.50
N ARG A 63 -3.49 30.53 -9.58
CA ARG A 63 -2.80 30.20 -10.84
C ARG A 63 -3.25 28.85 -11.39
N PHE A 64 -3.45 27.86 -10.50
CA PHE A 64 -3.86 26.51 -10.91
C PHE A 64 -5.38 26.32 -10.86
N TYR A 65 -6.07 26.86 -9.85
CA TYR A 65 -7.53 26.83 -9.69
C TYR A 65 -8.13 28.25 -9.67
N PRO A 66 -8.12 28.98 -10.79
CA PRO A 66 -8.75 30.30 -10.86
C PRO A 66 -10.27 30.25 -10.68
N GLU A 67 -10.90 29.12 -11.00
CA GLU A 67 -12.36 28.94 -10.94
C GLU A 67 -12.91 28.61 -9.54
N LEU A 68 -12.03 28.39 -8.56
CA LEU A 68 -12.39 27.82 -7.28
C LEU A 68 -12.46 28.86 -6.18
N ASP A 69 -13.57 28.89 -5.44
CA ASP A 69 -13.65 29.61 -4.17
C ASP A 69 -13.12 28.73 -3.03
N TRP A 70 -11.95 29.11 -2.52
CA TRP A 70 -11.22 28.35 -1.50
C TRP A 70 -11.89 28.38 -0.13
N ALA A 71 -12.72 29.38 0.17
CA ALA A 71 -13.38 29.52 1.47
C ALA A 71 -14.55 28.52 1.65
N LEU A 72 -15.05 27.95 0.56
CA LEU A 72 -16.23 27.08 0.56
C LEU A 72 -15.88 25.58 0.53
N LEU A 73 -14.60 25.22 0.53
CA LEU A 73 -14.19 23.82 0.51
C LEU A 73 -14.21 23.16 1.88
N ASP A 74 -14.50 21.86 1.88
CA ASP A 74 -14.19 21.00 3.01
C ASP A 74 -12.68 20.91 3.21
N VAL A 75 -12.25 20.68 4.45
CA VAL A 75 -10.84 20.57 4.82
C VAL A 75 -10.15 19.46 4.03
N THR A 76 -10.82 18.32 3.85
CA THR A 76 -10.26 17.18 3.09
C THR A 76 -10.02 17.54 1.63
N ASP A 77 -11.00 18.20 1.01
CA ASP A 77 -10.90 18.61 -0.40
C ASP A 77 -9.87 19.72 -0.59
N GLN A 78 -9.76 20.63 0.38
CA GLN A 78 -8.73 21.65 0.40
C GLN A 78 -7.32 21.03 0.45
N GLU A 79 -7.09 20.06 1.34
CA GLU A 79 -5.80 19.34 1.43
C GLU A 79 -5.44 18.63 0.11
N ILE A 80 -6.42 17.98 -0.53
CA ILE A 80 -6.19 17.30 -1.81
C ILE A 80 -5.82 18.31 -2.90
N LYS A 81 -6.50 19.46 -2.94
CA LYS A 81 -6.25 20.51 -3.95
C LYS A 81 -4.95 21.26 -3.70
N ASP A 82 -4.60 21.54 -2.45
CA ASP A 82 -3.29 22.09 -2.07
C ASP A 82 -2.17 21.12 -2.47
N GLY A 83 -2.33 19.82 -2.19
CA GLY A 83 -1.40 18.80 -2.68
C GLY A 83 -1.34 18.73 -4.21
N ALA A 84 -2.45 18.95 -4.91
CA ALA A 84 -2.48 18.97 -6.37
C ALA A 84 -1.70 20.18 -6.94
N VAL A 85 -1.82 21.35 -6.32
CA VAL A 85 -1.01 22.55 -6.64
C VAL A 85 0.47 22.27 -6.42
N GLU A 86 0.84 21.67 -5.29
CA GLU A 86 2.23 21.29 -5.01
C GLU A 86 2.78 20.35 -6.09
N MET A 87 2.04 19.30 -6.44
CA MET A 87 2.48 18.36 -7.47
C MET A 87 2.60 19.02 -8.84
N PHE A 88 1.72 19.98 -9.15
CA PHE A 88 1.81 20.77 -10.37
C PHE A 88 3.09 21.62 -10.42
N LEU A 89 3.43 22.32 -9.34
CA LEU A 89 4.66 23.13 -9.25
C LEU A 89 5.91 22.26 -9.39
N LYS A 90 5.99 21.15 -8.64
CA LYS A 90 7.08 20.16 -8.77
C LYS A 90 7.22 19.65 -10.21
N SER A 91 6.10 19.46 -10.90
CA SER A 91 6.11 19.00 -12.29
C SER A 91 6.66 20.05 -13.25
N LEU A 92 6.34 21.32 -13.05
CA LEU A 92 6.90 22.41 -13.87
C LEU A 92 8.39 22.57 -13.66
N GLU A 93 8.85 22.52 -12.41
CA GLU A 93 10.28 22.54 -12.09
C GLU A 93 11.00 21.40 -12.81
N LEU A 94 10.46 20.19 -12.75
CA LEU A 94 11.01 19.04 -13.43
C LEU A 94 11.06 19.21 -14.95
N ILE A 95 9.97 19.64 -15.58
CA ILE A 95 9.96 19.90 -17.03
C ILE A 95 11.03 20.93 -17.40
N GLY A 96 11.19 21.98 -16.59
CA GLY A 96 12.26 22.97 -16.74
C GLY A 96 13.66 22.35 -16.64
N THR A 97 13.89 21.42 -15.70
CA THR A 97 15.18 20.72 -15.59
C THR A 97 15.49 19.79 -16.76
N PHE A 98 14.47 19.11 -17.31
CA PHE A 98 14.66 18.19 -18.44
C PHE A 98 14.74 18.88 -19.80
N HIS A 99 14.20 20.09 -19.89
CA HIS A 99 14.18 20.87 -21.12
C HIS A 99 14.67 22.30 -20.85
N PRO A 100 15.95 22.47 -20.45
CA PRO A 100 16.53 23.79 -20.12
C PRO A 100 16.52 24.79 -21.28
N GLU A 101 16.40 24.30 -22.51
CA GLU A 101 16.22 25.09 -23.73
C GLU A 101 14.88 25.83 -23.84
N LEU A 102 13.87 25.49 -23.02
CA LEU A 102 12.53 26.03 -23.18
C LEU A 102 12.54 27.49 -22.77
N THR A 103 12.04 28.35 -23.64
CA THR A 103 11.85 29.75 -23.30
C THR A 103 10.74 29.89 -22.24
N SER A 104 10.79 30.93 -21.40
CA SER A 104 9.75 31.22 -20.40
C SER A 104 8.33 31.23 -20.98
N GLY A 105 8.15 31.74 -22.21
CA GLY A 105 6.86 31.70 -22.91
C GLY A 105 6.39 30.29 -23.29
N GLN A 106 7.31 29.38 -23.65
CA GLN A 106 6.99 27.98 -23.94
C GLN A 106 6.63 27.22 -22.66
N LEU A 107 7.33 27.52 -21.55
CA LEU A 107 7.02 26.95 -20.24
C LEU A 107 5.63 27.39 -19.77
N LEU A 108 5.26 28.65 -19.98
CA LEU A 108 3.91 29.15 -19.69
C LEU A 108 2.83 28.43 -20.52
N GLU A 109 3.13 28.05 -21.76
CA GLU A 109 2.20 27.26 -22.57
C GLU A 109 2.01 25.85 -22.02
N VAL A 110 3.11 25.19 -21.61
CA VAL A 110 3.06 23.88 -20.94
C VAL A 110 2.24 23.97 -19.66
N GLU A 111 2.50 25.00 -18.86
CA GLU A 111 1.78 25.28 -17.62
C GLU A 111 0.27 25.36 -17.86
N ARG A 112 -0.17 26.21 -18.79
CA ARG A 112 -1.60 26.37 -19.11
C ARG A 112 -2.22 25.06 -19.57
N LYS A 113 -1.55 24.34 -20.48
CA LYS A 113 -2.04 23.04 -20.97
C LYS A 113 -2.10 22.00 -19.85
N MET A 114 -1.15 22.00 -18.94
CA MET A 114 -1.12 21.10 -17.79
C MET A 114 -2.22 21.45 -16.78
N ALA A 115 -2.44 22.74 -16.50
CA ALA A 115 -3.53 23.21 -15.64
C ALA A 115 -4.90 22.78 -16.18
N ILE A 116 -5.12 22.79 -17.50
CA ILE A 116 -6.40 22.38 -18.07
C ILE A 116 -6.56 20.86 -18.07
N THR A 117 -5.52 20.13 -18.51
CA THR A 117 -5.65 18.69 -18.81
C THR A 117 -5.35 17.76 -17.63
N LYS A 118 -4.52 18.20 -16.66
CA LYS A 118 -3.98 17.32 -15.61
C LYS A 118 -4.54 17.56 -14.20
N LYS A 119 -5.39 18.57 -13.97
CA LYS A 119 -6.07 18.83 -12.67
C LYS A 119 -6.54 17.56 -11.96
N ARG A 120 -7.48 16.84 -12.57
CA ARG A 120 -8.04 15.59 -12.00
C ARG A 120 -7.02 14.47 -11.83
N SER A 121 -5.95 14.47 -12.64
CA SER A 121 -4.91 13.45 -12.53
C SER A 121 -4.05 13.68 -11.29
N PHE A 122 -3.72 14.94 -11.00
CA PHE A 122 -3.02 15.33 -9.78
C PHE A 122 -3.86 15.04 -8.54
N GLU A 123 -5.12 15.49 -8.51
CA GLU A 123 -6.05 15.23 -7.39
C GLU A 123 -6.15 13.73 -7.05
N ARG A 124 -6.45 12.89 -8.05
CA ARG A 124 -6.56 11.43 -7.87
C ARG A 124 -5.28 10.81 -7.36
N TRP A 125 -4.14 11.31 -7.83
CA TRP A 125 -2.85 10.80 -7.40
C TRP A 125 -2.55 11.21 -5.96
N VAL A 126 -2.83 12.46 -5.59
CA VAL A 126 -2.66 13.00 -4.23
C VAL A 126 -3.54 12.24 -3.25
N GLU A 127 -4.82 12.09 -3.57
CA GLU A 127 -5.79 11.34 -2.79
C GLU A 127 -5.31 9.89 -2.57
N LYS A 128 -4.83 9.23 -3.63
CA LYS A 128 -4.28 7.87 -3.55
C LYS A 128 -3.02 7.82 -2.68
N SER A 129 -2.17 8.85 -2.73
CA SER A 129 -0.96 8.95 -1.91
C SER A 129 -1.30 9.08 -0.42
N TYR A 130 -2.26 9.94 -0.07
CA TYR A 130 -2.69 10.15 1.31
C TYR A 130 -3.37 8.91 1.86
N LYS A 131 -4.26 8.28 1.09
CA LYS A 131 -4.85 6.98 1.43
C LYS A 131 -3.79 5.90 1.65
N ARG A 132 -2.74 5.86 0.82
CA ARG A 132 -1.63 4.92 0.99
C ARG A 132 -0.86 5.19 2.29
N ARG A 133 -0.55 6.45 2.59
CA ARG A 133 0.16 6.86 3.82
C ARG A 133 -0.66 6.51 5.07
N ALA A 134 -1.95 6.84 5.10
CA ALA A 134 -2.86 6.51 6.20
C ALA A 134 -2.95 4.99 6.45
N ARG A 135 -3.01 4.18 5.38
CA ARG A 135 -3.00 2.71 5.48
C ARG A 135 -1.68 2.18 6.04
N LEU A 136 -0.54 2.75 5.61
CA LEU A 136 0.78 2.37 6.12
C LEU A 136 0.91 2.68 7.61
N GLN A 137 0.55 3.89 8.04
CA GLN A 137 0.53 4.28 9.45
C GLN A 137 -0.37 3.37 10.28
N THR A 138 -1.57 3.03 9.78
CA THR A 138 -2.48 2.11 10.46
C THR A 138 -1.87 0.71 10.57
N ARG A 139 -1.22 0.23 9.51
CA ARG A 139 -0.55 -1.08 9.50
C ARG A 139 0.63 -1.12 10.46
N GLU A 140 1.41 -0.05 10.56
CA GLU A 140 2.52 0.08 11.50
C GLU A 140 2.02 0.11 12.94
N LYS A 141 0.98 0.88 13.26
CA LYS A 141 0.33 0.86 14.58
C LYS A 141 -0.15 -0.54 14.96
N ARG A 142 -0.78 -1.25 14.03
CA ARG A 142 -1.23 -2.65 14.25
C ARG A 142 -0.05 -3.62 14.44
N ARG A 143 1.03 -3.45 13.68
CA ARG A 143 2.26 -4.25 13.86
C ARG A 143 2.87 -4.01 15.23
N PHE A 144 3.03 -2.75 15.63
CA PHE A 144 3.56 -2.38 16.94
C PHE A 144 2.70 -2.92 18.09
N ALA A 145 1.37 -2.83 17.98
CA ALA A 145 0.46 -3.40 18.97
C ALA A 145 0.59 -4.92 19.08
N ARG A 146 0.71 -5.62 17.94
CA ARG A 146 0.94 -7.07 17.91
C ARG A 146 2.29 -7.45 18.53
N ASP A 147 3.36 -6.72 18.19
CA ASP A 147 4.69 -6.99 18.72
C ASP A 147 4.73 -6.75 20.23
N ARG A 148 4.07 -5.70 20.73
CA ARG A 148 3.94 -5.44 22.16
C ARG A 148 3.14 -6.53 22.87
N PHE A 149 2.04 -6.99 22.27
CA PHE A 149 1.24 -8.08 22.82
C PHE A 149 2.03 -9.39 22.86
N LEU A 150 2.71 -9.76 21.77
CA LEU A 150 3.53 -10.98 21.71
C LEU A 150 4.69 -10.94 22.70
N ARG A 151 5.37 -9.78 22.84
CA ARG A 151 6.42 -9.60 23.84
C ARG A 151 5.87 -9.74 25.26
N GLY A 152 4.77 -9.07 25.58
CA GLY A 152 4.13 -9.19 26.89
C GLY A 152 3.67 -10.62 27.21
N TRP A 153 3.17 -11.35 26.20
CA TRP A 153 2.84 -12.78 26.36
C TRP A 153 4.08 -13.64 26.55
N SER A 154 5.16 -13.40 25.81
CA SER A 154 6.42 -14.12 25.99
C SER A 154 7.03 -13.86 27.36
N GLU A 155 6.95 -12.62 27.86
CA GLU A 155 7.38 -12.24 29.20
C GLU A 155 6.51 -12.95 30.25
N TRP A 156 5.18 -12.95 30.08
CA TRP A 156 4.27 -13.64 30.98
C TRP A 156 4.50 -15.16 31.03
N ILE A 157 4.71 -15.82 29.89
CA ILE A 157 5.06 -17.25 29.84
C ILE A 157 6.41 -17.50 30.50
N ALA A 158 7.40 -16.64 30.25
CA ALA A 158 8.75 -16.80 30.80
C ALA A 158 8.85 -16.52 32.31
N LEU A 159 7.83 -15.91 32.93
CA LEU A 159 7.81 -15.72 34.38
C LEU A 159 7.73 -17.08 35.10
N ASP A 160 8.69 -17.34 35.99
CA ASP A 160 8.74 -18.56 36.79
C ASP A 160 7.49 -18.75 37.68
N THR A 161 6.89 -17.65 38.12
CA THR A 161 5.62 -17.66 38.88
C THR A 161 4.47 -18.24 38.06
N THR A 162 4.47 -18.02 36.75
CA THR A 162 3.45 -18.52 35.83
C THR A 162 3.62 -20.01 35.63
N HIS A 163 4.86 -20.49 35.46
CA HIS A 163 5.17 -21.91 35.39
C HIS A 163 4.75 -22.65 36.66
N GLN A 164 5.02 -22.06 37.84
CA GLN A 164 4.66 -22.67 39.13
C GLN A 164 3.14 -22.78 39.33
N ALA A 165 2.36 -21.84 38.79
CA ALA A 165 0.89 -21.85 38.85
C ALA A 165 0.23 -22.73 37.76
N LEU A 166 0.81 -22.83 36.56
CA LEU A 166 0.25 -23.59 35.43
C LEU A 166 0.59 -25.09 35.47
N ALA A 167 1.73 -25.46 36.05
CA ALA A 167 2.16 -26.85 36.19
C ALA A 167 1.09 -27.81 36.75
N PRO A 168 0.39 -27.51 37.86
CA PRO A 168 -0.64 -28.42 38.38
C PRO A 168 -1.86 -28.56 37.46
N MET A 169 -2.24 -27.50 36.74
CA MET A 169 -3.36 -27.55 35.78
C MET A 169 -3.03 -28.42 34.57
N VAL A 170 -1.82 -28.29 34.02
CA VAL A 170 -1.35 -29.14 32.91
C VAL A 170 -1.26 -30.59 33.36
N ALA A 171 -0.74 -30.85 34.56
CA ALA A 171 -0.67 -32.19 35.12
C ALA A 171 -2.06 -32.85 35.23
N LEU A 172 -3.07 -32.12 35.71
CA LEU A 172 -4.44 -32.62 35.79
C LEU A 172 -5.02 -32.97 34.41
N VAL A 173 -4.79 -32.16 33.38
CA VAL A 173 -5.25 -32.44 32.02
C VAL A 173 -4.59 -33.71 31.48
N VAL A 174 -3.28 -33.85 31.63
CA VAL A 174 -2.55 -35.05 31.19
C VAL A 174 -3.04 -36.29 31.93
N ILE A 175 -3.22 -36.20 33.26
CA ILE A 175 -3.74 -37.30 34.08
C ILE A 175 -5.15 -37.68 33.61
N SER A 176 -6.03 -36.71 33.37
CA SER A 176 -7.38 -36.98 32.87
C SER A 176 -7.37 -37.64 31.48
N GLY A 177 -6.46 -37.24 30.60
CA GLY A 177 -6.29 -37.84 29.27
C GLY A 177 -5.77 -39.27 29.34
N VAL A 178 -4.77 -39.54 30.18
CA VAL A 178 -4.20 -40.88 30.38
C VAL A 178 -5.20 -41.82 31.05
N ILE A 179 -5.94 -41.34 32.06
CA ILE A 179 -7.00 -42.10 32.72
C ILE A 179 -8.14 -42.38 31.73
N GLY A 180 -8.57 -41.37 30.96
CA GLY A 180 -9.60 -41.54 29.93
C GLY A 180 -9.19 -42.51 28.81
N TRP A 181 -7.93 -42.43 28.35
CA TRP A 181 -7.41 -43.32 27.31
C TRP A 181 -7.24 -44.76 27.80
N SER A 182 -6.77 -44.98 29.03
CA SER A 182 -6.61 -46.32 29.62
C SER A 182 -7.95 -47.00 29.95
N LEU A 183 -8.95 -46.25 30.40
CA LEU A 183 -10.31 -46.75 30.61
C LEU A 183 -11.05 -47.00 29.27
N GLY A 184 -10.72 -46.26 28.22
CA GLY A 184 -11.29 -46.44 26.89
C GLY A 184 -10.71 -47.64 26.14
N SER A 185 -9.40 -47.84 26.19
CA SER A 185 -8.71 -48.95 25.50
C SER A 185 -9.03 -50.33 26.11
N SER A 186 -9.24 -50.40 27.42
CA SER A 186 -9.65 -51.63 28.12
C SER A 186 -11.08 -52.10 27.77
N ARG A 187 -11.95 -51.20 27.29
CA ARG A 187 -13.31 -51.55 26.82
C ARG A 187 -13.37 -51.91 25.33
N ALA A 188 -12.31 -51.62 24.56
CA ALA A 188 -12.23 -51.89 23.12
C ALA A 188 -11.59 -53.26 22.77
N SER A 189 -11.27 -54.08 23.77
CA SER A 189 -10.77 -55.44 23.55
C SER A 189 -11.93 -56.38 23.18
N CYS A 190 -12.29 -56.45 21.90
CA CYS A 190 -13.16 -57.49 21.35
C CYS A 190 -12.58 -58.88 21.69
N PRO A 191 -13.38 -59.84 22.20
CA PRO A 191 -12.89 -61.19 22.42
C PRO A 191 -12.57 -61.85 21.08
N ALA A 192 -11.36 -62.40 20.98
CA ALA A 192 -10.86 -63.10 19.81
C ALA A 192 -11.82 -64.21 19.39
N LEU A 193 -12.15 -64.22 18.10
CA LEU A 193 -12.80 -65.33 17.40
C LEU A 193 -12.04 -66.63 17.73
N VAL A 194 -12.71 -67.53 18.45
CA VAL A 194 -12.25 -68.90 18.72
C VAL A 194 -12.03 -69.60 17.37
N PRO A 195 -10.82 -70.12 17.05
CA PRO A 195 -10.65 -70.95 15.86
C PRO A 195 -11.36 -72.31 16.09
N PRO A 196 -12.04 -72.88 15.07
CA PRO A 196 -12.79 -74.12 15.26
C PRO A 196 -11.85 -75.29 15.57
N ALA A 197 -12.31 -76.14 16.50
CA ALA A 197 -11.63 -77.34 16.94
C ALA A 197 -11.45 -78.34 15.79
N GLN A 198 -10.23 -78.85 15.66
CA GLN A 198 -9.92 -80.03 14.86
C GLN A 198 -10.77 -81.21 15.37
N GLN A 199 -11.67 -81.71 14.53
CA GLN A 199 -12.31 -83.02 14.74
C GLN A 199 -11.52 -84.07 13.96
N THR A 200 -10.65 -84.79 14.67
CA THR A 200 -10.20 -86.14 14.28
C THR A 200 -11.21 -87.15 14.81
N GLY A 201 -11.82 -87.97 13.94
CA GLY A 201 -12.74 -89.03 14.38
C GLY A 201 -13.42 -89.82 13.27
N VAL A 202 -12.66 -90.69 12.61
CA VAL A 202 -13.00 -92.01 12.04
C VAL A 202 -14.49 -92.38 11.83
N ARG A 203 -14.86 -92.62 10.58
CA ARG A 203 -15.52 -93.86 10.14
C ARG A 203 -15.28 -94.11 8.65
#